data_AF-A0A410MJK0-F1
#
_entry.id   AF-A0A410MJK0-F1
#
_cell.length_a   1.000
_cell.length_b   1.000
_cell.length_c   1.000
_cell.angle_alpha   90.00
_cell.angle_beta   90.00
_cell.angle_gamma   90.00
#
_symmetry.space_group_name_H-M   'P 1'
#
loop_
_entity.id
_entity.type
_entity.pdbx_description
1 polymer ?
#
loop_
_entity_poly.entity_id
_entity_poly.type
_entity_poly.pdbx_seq_one_letter_code
_entity_poly.pdbx_strand_id
1 'polypeptide(L)'
;MKGMDDEYAERKEWAELSRNSRYLKENGLMIYIIPSYRFADEKIARYLATHFYNIGVLRFSDEDYEGFKQCIFIANKKSGKRKEFNRKLYDFLLQMNDEEFIKQNVTPINLMIGRMSWKVPQGTTQLEPFYTKLENKNNFYDGIVNSKGFAAFKERSKPKRLEIGGNPCLPINQGQMAILLASGAVNGAIGEGDHYHLVQGLELVTKVREEEQNEHENGGKTTISKVRTQRDVSVKIITPSGLVRKLV
;
A
#
# COMPACT_ATOMS: atom_id res chain seq x y z
N MET A 1 21.48 -33.41 -4.58
CA MET A 1 21.31 -32.12 -5.27
C MET A 1 21.85 -32.31 -6.68
N LYS A 2 20.99 -32.61 -7.66
CA LYS A 2 21.42 -32.79 -9.06
C LYS A 2 21.91 -31.42 -9.57
N GLY A 3 23.10 -31.38 -10.16
CA GLY A 3 23.68 -30.18 -10.75
C GLY A 3 22.68 -29.54 -11.72
N MET A 4 22.45 -28.23 -11.56
CA MET A 4 21.70 -27.45 -12.53
C MET A 4 22.51 -27.39 -13.83
N ASP A 5 21.87 -27.63 -14.97
CA ASP A 5 22.46 -27.51 -16.31
C ASP A 5 23.22 -26.18 -16.49
N ASP A 6 24.41 -26.25 -17.08
CA ASP A 6 25.34 -25.13 -17.32
C ASP A 6 24.74 -24.01 -18.17
N GLU A 7 23.75 -24.31 -19.02
CA GLU A 7 23.06 -23.33 -19.87
C GLU A 7 22.24 -22.31 -19.04
N TYR A 8 21.72 -22.74 -17.89
CA TYR A 8 21.04 -21.86 -16.94
C TYR A 8 22.01 -21.10 -16.05
N ALA A 9 23.20 -21.66 -15.79
CA ALA A 9 24.27 -20.96 -15.09
C ALA A 9 24.75 -19.78 -15.92
N GLU A 10 24.87 -19.97 -17.24
CA GLU A 10 25.38 -18.98 -18.19
C GLU A 10 24.69 -17.61 -18.11
N ARG A 11 23.37 -17.63 -17.90
CA ARG A 11 22.55 -16.43 -17.72
C ARG A 11 22.68 -15.82 -16.32
N LYS A 12 22.97 -16.63 -15.30
CA LYS A 12 23.00 -16.21 -13.90
C LYS A 12 24.22 -15.36 -13.57
N GLU A 13 25.44 -15.74 -13.99
CA GLU A 13 26.62 -14.93 -13.62
C GLU A 13 26.54 -13.51 -14.23
N TRP A 14 26.18 -13.42 -15.51
CA TRP A 14 25.92 -12.14 -16.17
C TRP A 14 24.77 -11.37 -15.50
N ALA A 15 23.65 -12.03 -15.22
CA ALA A 15 22.50 -11.38 -14.60
C ALA A 15 22.86 -10.83 -13.21
N GLU A 16 23.59 -11.60 -12.40
CA GLU A 16 24.04 -11.19 -11.08
C GLU A 16 25.07 -10.04 -11.18
N LEU A 17 26.03 -10.10 -12.10
CA LEU A 17 26.97 -9.00 -12.33
C LEU A 17 26.24 -7.71 -12.72
N SER A 18 25.35 -7.77 -13.72
CA SER A 18 24.59 -6.63 -14.24
C SER A 18 23.59 -6.05 -13.23
N ARG A 19 23.02 -6.91 -12.37
CA ARG A 19 22.10 -6.50 -11.30
C ARG A 19 22.85 -5.89 -10.12
N ASN A 20 23.84 -6.59 -9.57
CA ASN A 20 24.52 -6.20 -8.33
C ASN A 20 25.42 -4.98 -8.50
N SER A 21 26.03 -4.83 -9.67
CA SER A 21 26.80 -3.63 -10.04
C SER A 21 26.01 -2.33 -9.93
N ARG A 22 24.67 -2.35 -10.01
CA ARG A 22 23.81 -1.16 -9.84
C ARG A 22 23.75 -0.70 -8.39
N TYR A 23 23.79 -1.63 -7.44
CA TYR A 23 23.77 -1.35 -6.00
C TYR A 23 25.16 -0.98 -5.46
N LEU A 24 26.22 -1.28 -6.21
CA LEU A 24 27.57 -0.88 -5.84
C LEU A 24 27.75 0.64 -5.98
N LYS A 25 28.11 1.31 -4.89
CA LYS A 25 28.45 2.75 -4.87
C LYS A 25 29.62 3.04 -5.82
N GLU A 26 29.68 4.26 -6.36
CA GLU A 26 30.88 4.72 -7.07
C GLU A 26 32.12 4.60 -6.18
N ASN A 27 33.26 4.20 -6.78
CA ASN A 27 34.50 3.82 -6.09
C ASN A 27 34.35 2.63 -5.12
N GLY A 28 33.17 2.02 -5.04
CA GLY A 28 32.89 0.82 -4.24
C GLY A 28 33.71 -0.37 -4.72
N LEU A 29 34.10 -1.22 -3.77
CA LEU A 29 34.84 -2.44 -4.05
C LEU A 29 33.88 -3.57 -4.45
N MET A 30 34.16 -4.21 -5.59
CA MET A 30 33.52 -5.45 -6.02
C MET A 30 34.50 -6.60 -5.86
N ILE A 31 34.00 -7.71 -5.31
CA ILE A 31 34.65 -9.01 -5.34
C ILE A 31 33.70 -9.94 -6.08
N TYR A 32 34.14 -10.45 -7.22
CA TYR A 32 33.33 -11.26 -8.11
C TYR A 32 34.03 -12.58 -8.38
N ILE A 33 33.40 -13.66 -7.92
CA ILE A 33 33.98 -15.01 -7.90
C ILE A 33 33.14 -15.89 -8.80
N ILE A 34 33.73 -16.35 -9.89
CA ILE A 34 33.13 -17.24 -10.87
C ILE A 34 34.18 -18.22 -11.39
N PRO A 35 33.78 -19.35 -12.00
CA PRO A 35 34.71 -20.22 -12.70
C PRO A 35 35.52 -19.44 -13.75
N SER A 36 36.79 -19.78 -13.92
CA SER A 36 37.75 -19.06 -14.74
C SER A 36 37.27 -18.85 -16.18
N TYR A 37 36.80 -19.92 -16.83
CA TYR A 37 36.28 -19.88 -18.20
C TYR A 37 35.11 -18.91 -18.41
N ARG A 38 34.33 -18.61 -17.35
CA ARG A 38 33.22 -17.65 -17.43
C ARG A 38 33.69 -16.21 -17.56
N PHE A 39 34.93 -15.90 -17.17
CA PHE A 39 35.52 -14.58 -17.44
C PHE A 39 35.76 -14.34 -18.93
N ALA A 40 35.90 -15.39 -19.74
CA ALA A 40 36.10 -15.29 -21.18
C ALA A 40 34.81 -15.01 -21.97
N ASP A 41 33.64 -15.01 -21.31
CA ASP A 41 32.40 -14.53 -21.93
C ASP A 41 32.54 -13.04 -22.31
N GLU A 42 32.30 -12.71 -23.59
CA GLU A 42 32.53 -11.37 -24.10
C GLU A 42 31.68 -10.29 -23.42
N LYS A 43 30.49 -10.62 -22.89
CA LYS A 43 29.63 -9.65 -22.19
C LYS A 43 30.21 -9.37 -20.82
N ILE A 44 30.58 -10.41 -20.08
CA ILE A 44 31.24 -10.29 -18.77
C ILE A 44 32.56 -9.54 -18.91
N ALA A 45 33.47 -10.00 -19.78
CA ALA A 45 34.78 -9.39 -19.97
C ALA A 45 34.70 -7.90 -20.33
N ARG A 46 33.83 -7.55 -21.29
CA ARG A 46 33.63 -6.16 -21.73
C ARG A 46 33.04 -5.29 -20.63
N TYR A 47 32.10 -5.81 -19.85
CA TYR A 47 31.51 -5.10 -18.73
C TYR A 47 32.56 -4.82 -17.64
N LEU A 48 33.34 -5.82 -17.25
CA LEU A 48 34.40 -5.68 -16.26
C LEU A 48 35.48 -4.66 -16.71
N ALA A 49 35.93 -4.77 -17.96
CA ALA A 49 36.92 -3.86 -18.56
C ALA A 49 36.43 -2.40 -18.68
N THR A 50 35.13 -2.20 -18.86
CA THR A 50 34.53 -0.87 -18.97
C THR A 50 34.28 -0.22 -17.62
N HIS A 51 33.77 -0.98 -16.64
CA HIS A 51 33.15 -0.39 -15.44
C HIS A 51 34.05 -0.35 -14.20
N PHE A 52 35.21 -1.01 -14.22
CA PHE A 52 36.05 -1.16 -13.03
C PHE A 52 37.49 -0.67 -13.26
N TYR A 53 38.16 -0.31 -12.16
CA TYR A 53 39.57 0.10 -12.09
C TYR A 53 40.21 -0.47 -10.82
N ASN A 54 41.54 -0.32 -10.66
CA ASN A 54 42.29 -0.91 -9.54
C ASN A 54 42.03 -2.43 -9.43
N ILE A 55 42.27 -3.13 -10.54
CA ILE A 55 41.86 -4.52 -10.75
C ILE A 55 42.92 -5.48 -10.24
N GLY A 56 42.49 -6.53 -9.53
CA GLY A 56 43.23 -7.78 -9.34
C GLY A 56 42.41 -8.94 -9.89
N VAL A 57 43.02 -9.76 -10.74
CA VAL A 57 42.46 -11.06 -11.16
C VAL A 57 43.33 -12.12 -10.53
N LEU A 58 42.73 -12.91 -9.65
CA LEU A 58 43.41 -13.92 -8.84
C LEU A 58 42.73 -15.27 -9.05
N ARG A 59 43.44 -16.35 -8.73
CA ARG A 59 42.85 -17.68 -8.65
C ARG A 59 42.88 -18.17 -7.21
N PHE A 60 42.04 -19.14 -6.89
CA PHE A 60 42.17 -19.84 -5.60
C PHE A 60 43.52 -20.55 -5.50
N SER A 61 43.91 -20.92 -4.28
CA SER A 61 45.08 -21.78 -3.99
C SER A 61 45.01 -23.05 -4.82
N ASP A 62 46.17 -23.66 -5.14
CA ASP A 62 46.21 -24.88 -5.95
C ASP A 62 45.36 -26.01 -5.34
N GLU A 63 45.25 -26.07 -4.01
CA GLU A 63 44.42 -27.03 -3.28
C GLU A 63 42.90 -26.87 -3.56
N ASP A 64 42.42 -25.62 -3.62
CA ASP A 64 40.99 -25.32 -3.79
C ASP A 64 40.59 -25.07 -5.26
N TYR A 65 41.56 -24.75 -6.11
CA TYR A 65 41.32 -24.37 -7.50
C TYR A 65 40.85 -25.55 -8.35
N GLU A 66 41.44 -26.74 -8.22
CA GLU A 66 41.12 -27.87 -9.11
C GLU A 66 39.65 -28.34 -8.99
N GLY A 67 39.01 -28.15 -7.82
CA GLY A 67 37.62 -28.58 -7.60
C GLY A 67 36.59 -27.72 -8.33
N PHE A 68 36.76 -26.40 -8.34
CA PHE A 68 35.75 -25.45 -8.86
C PHE A 68 36.26 -24.53 -9.96
N LYS A 69 37.56 -24.53 -10.23
CA LYS A 69 38.27 -23.68 -11.19
C LYS A 69 37.95 -22.19 -11.01
N GLN A 70 37.73 -21.77 -9.77
CA GLN A 70 37.26 -20.42 -9.48
C GLN A 70 38.39 -19.40 -9.53
N CYS A 71 38.08 -18.25 -10.12
CA CYS A 71 38.92 -17.07 -10.09
C CYS A 71 38.16 -15.90 -9.45
N ILE A 72 38.92 -14.98 -8.88
CA ILE A 72 38.47 -13.86 -8.08
C ILE A 72 38.84 -12.60 -8.83
N PHE A 73 37.84 -11.81 -9.19
CA PHE A 73 38.01 -10.47 -9.71
C PHE A 73 37.72 -9.46 -8.59
N ILE A 74 38.74 -8.69 -8.20
CA ILE A 74 38.65 -7.65 -7.18
C ILE A 74 38.92 -6.30 -7.83
N ALA A 75 37.97 -5.37 -7.78
CA ALA A 75 38.17 -4.05 -8.37
C ALA A 75 37.24 -2.98 -7.81
N ASN A 76 37.62 -1.71 -7.97
CA ASN A 76 36.77 -0.57 -7.62
C ASN A 76 35.89 -0.14 -8.82
N LYS A 77 34.63 0.21 -8.57
CA LYS A 77 33.70 0.71 -9.59
C LYS A 77 34.08 2.12 -10.03
N LYS A 78 34.29 2.33 -11.34
CA LYS A 78 34.54 3.67 -11.92
C LYS A 78 33.37 4.61 -11.67
N SER A 79 33.67 5.85 -11.31
CA SER A 79 32.73 6.96 -11.21
C SER A 79 32.48 7.62 -12.56
N GLY A 80 31.35 8.33 -12.67
CA GLY A 80 31.04 9.15 -13.84
C GLY A 80 30.39 8.41 -15.01
N LYS A 81 29.85 9.20 -15.95
CA LYS A 81 29.08 8.71 -17.11
C LYS A 81 29.95 8.15 -18.23
N ARG A 82 31.11 8.75 -18.49
CA ARG A 82 32.06 8.31 -19.52
C ARG A 82 33.13 7.46 -18.87
N LYS A 83 33.23 6.20 -19.27
CA LYS A 83 34.18 5.24 -18.70
C LYS A 83 35.14 4.81 -19.80
N GLU A 84 36.43 4.88 -19.51
CA GLU A 84 37.46 4.40 -20.42
C GLU A 84 37.45 2.87 -20.46
N PHE A 85 37.49 2.30 -21.65
CA PHE A 85 37.54 0.86 -21.85
C PHE A 85 38.98 0.35 -21.69
N ASN A 86 39.20 -0.57 -20.74
CA ASN A 86 40.52 -1.18 -20.55
C ASN A 86 40.71 -2.37 -21.50
N ARG A 87 41.28 -2.12 -22.68
CA ARG A 87 41.52 -3.16 -23.70
C ARG A 87 42.45 -4.27 -23.21
N LYS A 88 43.50 -3.94 -22.46
CA LYS A 88 44.44 -4.94 -21.90
C LYS A 88 43.73 -5.92 -20.97
N LEU A 89 42.85 -5.41 -20.09
CA LEU A 89 42.06 -6.28 -19.22
C LEU A 89 41.09 -7.15 -20.04
N TYR A 90 40.43 -6.58 -21.04
CA TYR A 90 39.52 -7.34 -21.89
C TYR A 90 40.22 -8.51 -22.57
N ASP A 91 41.36 -8.26 -23.22
CA ASP A 91 42.15 -9.28 -23.92
C ASP A 91 42.72 -10.34 -22.96
N PHE A 92 43.03 -9.94 -21.72
CA PHE A 92 43.43 -10.87 -20.65
C PHE A 92 42.27 -11.78 -20.21
N LEU A 93 41.08 -11.22 -19.99
CA LEU A 93 39.91 -11.99 -19.55
C LEU A 93 39.44 -13.00 -20.60
N LEU A 94 39.57 -12.68 -21.89
CA LEU A 94 39.26 -13.63 -22.97
C LEU A 94 40.18 -14.87 -22.99
N GLN A 95 41.38 -14.77 -22.43
CA GLN A 95 42.31 -15.90 -22.30
C GLN A 95 42.03 -16.78 -21.09
N MET A 96 41.10 -16.38 -20.20
CA MET A 96 40.74 -17.14 -18.99
C MET A 96 39.95 -18.43 -19.27
N ASN A 97 39.78 -18.84 -20.53
CA ASN A 97 39.27 -20.17 -20.89
C ASN A 97 40.41 -21.22 -20.98
N ASP A 98 41.67 -20.79 -21.04
CA ASP A 98 42.84 -21.67 -21.10
C ASP A 98 43.44 -21.89 -19.70
N GLU A 99 43.48 -23.15 -19.27
CA GLU A 99 44.02 -23.54 -17.96
C GLU A 99 45.52 -23.30 -17.81
N GLU A 100 46.29 -23.49 -18.88
CA GLU A 100 47.74 -23.27 -18.84
C GLU A 100 48.03 -21.78 -18.70
N PHE A 101 47.28 -20.95 -19.42
CA PHE A 101 47.32 -19.50 -19.26
C PHE A 101 47.03 -19.09 -17.81
N ILE A 102 46.01 -19.66 -17.18
CA ILE A 102 45.63 -19.33 -15.80
C ILE A 102 46.73 -19.73 -14.82
N LYS A 103 47.28 -20.95 -14.93
CA LYS A 103 48.33 -21.44 -14.04
C LYS A 103 49.59 -20.57 -14.10
N GLN A 104 49.95 -20.06 -15.29
CA GLN A 104 51.13 -19.23 -15.50
C GLN A 104 50.91 -17.74 -15.19
N ASN A 105 49.76 -17.17 -15.53
CA ASN A 105 49.54 -15.72 -15.54
C ASN A 105 48.61 -15.20 -14.44
N VAL A 106 47.88 -16.07 -13.75
CA VAL A 106 46.95 -15.67 -12.69
C VAL A 106 47.51 -16.09 -11.32
N THR A 107 47.81 -15.10 -10.49
CA THR A 107 48.42 -15.34 -9.18
C THR A 107 47.41 -15.98 -8.20
N PRO A 108 47.81 -17.03 -7.45
CA PRO A 108 47.06 -17.56 -6.32
C PRO A 108 46.78 -16.52 -5.23
N ILE A 109 45.58 -16.54 -4.64
CA ILE A 109 45.17 -15.57 -3.62
C ILE A 109 46.03 -15.61 -2.36
N ASN A 110 46.50 -16.78 -1.94
CA ASN A 110 47.38 -16.95 -0.77
C ASN A 110 48.70 -16.18 -0.91
N LEU A 111 49.18 -15.94 -2.13
CA LEU A 111 50.41 -15.17 -2.38
C LEU A 111 50.19 -13.65 -2.38
N MET A 112 48.95 -13.19 -2.41
CA MET A 112 48.59 -11.76 -2.44
C MET A 112 48.22 -11.20 -1.07
N ILE A 113 48.07 -12.06 -0.05
CA ILE A 113 47.77 -11.65 1.32
C ILE A 113 48.89 -10.71 1.81
N GLY A 114 48.51 -9.48 2.19
CA GLY A 114 49.43 -8.45 2.68
C GLY A 114 50.23 -7.68 1.62
N ARG A 115 50.14 -8.05 0.33
CA ARG A 115 50.84 -7.36 -0.77
C ARG A 115 50.02 -6.29 -1.46
N MET A 116 48.69 -6.45 -1.47
CA MET A 116 47.77 -5.53 -2.10
C MET A 116 46.59 -5.24 -1.19
N SER A 117 46.20 -3.97 -1.12
CA SER A 117 45.08 -3.51 -0.31
C SER A 117 44.12 -2.68 -1.15
N TRP A 118 42.83 -3.00 -1.10
CA TRP A 118 41.78 -2.19 -1.71
C TRP A 118 41.10 -1.35 -0.65
N LYS A 119 40.89 -0.07 -0.97
CA LYS A 119 40.12 0.82 -0.09
C LYS A 119 38.62 0.63 -0.35
N VAL A 120 37.88 0.41 0.71
CA VAL A 120 36.40 0.39 0.69
C VAL A 120 35.93 1.80 1.05
N PRO A 121 35.14 2.48 0.20
CA PRO A 121 34.65 3.81 0.51
C PRO A 121 33.68 3.77 1.68
N GLN A 122 33.66 4.83 2.49
CA GLN A 122 32.73 4.94 3.61
C GLN A 122 31.27 4.93 3.09
N GLY A 123 30.44 4.09 3.72
CA GLY A 123 29.01 4.04 3.49
C GLY A 123 28.31 5.28 4.05
N THR A 124 27.12 5.58 3.52
CA THR A 124 26.27 6.61 4.12
C THR A 124 25.72 6.05 5.43
N THR A 125 26.10 6.64 6.56
CA THR A 125 25.65 6.18 7.90
C THR A 125 24.21 6.62 8.19
N GLN A 126 23.74 7.68 7.54
CA GLN A 126 22.37 8.16 7.67
C GLN A 126 21.47 7.38 6.70
N LEU A 127 20.57 6.57 7.26
CA LEU A 127 19.52 5.90 6.52
C LEU A 127 18.49 6.95 6.08
N GLU A 128 18.46 7.26 4.78
CA GLU A 128 17.31 7.98 4.22
C GLU A 128 16.10 7.05 4.18
N PRO A 129 14.90 7.50 4.58
CA PRO A 129 13.70 6.71 4.45
C PRO A 129 13.45 6.41 2.97
N PHE A 130 13.61 5.15 2.60
CA PHE A 130 13.32 4.67 1.25
C PHE A 130 11.99 3.93 1.25
N TYR A 131 11.16 4.18 0.24
CA TYR A 131 9.94 3.42 0.02
C TYR A 131 10.27 2.24 -0.88
N THR A 132 10.21 1.03 -0.32
CA THR A 132 10.42 -0.18 -1.10
C THR A 132 9.16 -0.50 -1.91
N LYS A 133 9.28 -0.66 -3.23
CA LYS A 133 8.23 -1.24 -4.10
C LYS A 133 8.23 -2.78 -4.08
N LEU A 134 8.98 -3.39 -3.18
CA LEU A 134 9.30 -4.83 -3.18
C LEU A 134 8.28 -5.71 -2.46
N GLU A 135 7.28 -5.15 -1.80
CA GLU A 135 6.29 -5.95 -1.09
C GLU A 135 5.10 -6.31 -1.98
N ASN A 136 4.70 -7.58 -1.92
CA ASN A 136 3.54 -8.10 -2.64
C ASN A 136 2.29 -7.34 -2.17
N LYS A 137 1.50 -6.81 -3.10
CA LYS A 137 0.26 -6.06 -2.83
C LYS A 137 -0.66 -6.79 -1.83
N ASN A 138 -0.63 -8.12 -1.85
CA ASN A 138 -1.40 -8.98 -0.93
C ASN A 138 -1.03 -8.77 0.55
N ASN A 139 0.24 -8.48 0.87
CA ASN A 139 0.68 -8.25 2.26
C ASN A 139 0.03 -6.99 2.87
N PHE A 140 -0.27 -5.99 2.05
CA PHE A 140 -0.91 -4.75 2.50
C PHE A 140 -2.41 -4.91 2.72
N TYR A 141 -3.04 -5.92 2.11
CA TYR A 141 -4.48 -6.13 2.22
C TYR A 141 -4.88 -6.39 3.67
N ASP A 142 -4.22 -7.34 4.33
CA ASP A 142 -4.49 -7.68 5.72
C ASP A 142 -4.17 -6.51 6.67
N GLY A 143 -3.08 -5.79 6.39
CA GLY A 143 -2.70 -4.60 7.15
C GLY A 143 -3.73 -3.48 7.06
N ILE A 144 -4.29 -3.23 5.87
CA ILE A 144 -5.31 -2.20 5.66
C ILE A 144 -6.64 -2.62 6.28
N VAL A 145 -7.09 -3.86 6.03
CA VAL A 145 -8.39 -4.36 6.52
C VAL A 145 -8.48 -4.33 8.04
N ASN A 146 -7.39 -4.69 8.71
CA ASN A 146 -7.31 -4.74 10.18
C ASN A 146 -6.80 -3.42 10.80
N SER A 147 -6.54 -2.40 10.00
CA SER A 147 -6.07 -1.11 10.53
C SER A 147 -7.16 -0.39 11.32
N LYS A 148 -6.75 0.28 12.40
CA LYS A 148 -7.64 1.16 13.19
C LYS A 148 -8.27 2.26 12.33
N GLY A 149 -7.52 2.77 11.34
CA GLY A 149 -8.00 3.80 10.42
C GLY A 149 -9.12 3.29 9.51
N PHE A 150 -8.98 2.08 8.97
CA PHE A 150 -10.02 1.48 8.12
C PHE A 150 -11.26 1.06 8.93
N ALA A 151 -11.07 0.59 10.16
CA ALA A 151 -12.19 0.36 11.08
C ALA A 151 -12.97 1.66 11.36
N ALA A 152 -12.28 2.75 11.68
CA ALA A 152 -12.91 4.05 11.89
C ALA A 152 -13.61 4.57 10.62
N PHE A 153 -13.03 4.35 9.45
CA PHE A 153 -13.66 4.68 8.16
C PHE A 153 -14.97 3.90 7.98
N LYS A 154 -14.97 2.58 8.19
CA LYS A 154 -16.19 1.76 8.10
C LYS A 154 -17.28 2.27 9.02
N GLU A 155 -16.98 2.55 10.29
CA GLU A 155 -17.97 3.07 11.24
C GLU A 155 -18.54 4.43 10.81
N ARG A 156 -17.70 5.33 10.28
CA ARG A 156 -18.16 6.64 9.78
C ARG A 156 -18.99 6.55 8.51
N SER A 157 -18.72 5.55 7.67
CA SER A 157 -19.42 5.33 6.40
C SER A 157 -20.66 4.45 6.52
N LYS A 158 -20.91 3.82 7.67
CA LYS A 158 -22.16 3.08 7.90
C LYS A 158 -23.36 4.02 7.78
N PRO A 159 -24.36 3.69 6.94
CA PRO A 159 -25.61 4.44 6.92
C PRO A 159 -26.23 4.41 8.31
N LYS A 160 -26.41 5.58 8.93
CA LYS A 160 -27.12 5.67 10.22
C LYS A 160 -28.59 5.32 9.96
N ARG A 161 -28.98 4.10 10.31
CA ARG A 161 -30.40 3.72 10.36
C ARG A 161 -30.97 4.25 11.66
N LEU A 162 -32.14 4.89 11.58
CA LEU A 162 -32.88 5.28 12.75
C LEU A 162 -33.56 4.02 13.30
N GLU A 163 -32.99 3.42 14.34
CA GLU A 163 -33.63 2.30 15.04
C GLU A 163 -34.64 2.85 16.03
N ILE A 164 -35.90 2.47 15.86
CA ILE A 164 -37.00 2.88 16.72
C ILE A 164 -37.38 1.68 17.57
N GLY A 165 -37.16 1.82 18.86
CA GLY A 165 -37.44 0.79 19.84
C GLY A 165 -37.17 1.32 21.24
N GLY A 166 -37.62 0.54 22.24
CA GLY A 166 -37.54 0.91 23.65
C GLY A 166 -38.87 1.39 24.21
N ASN A 167 -39.01 1.27 25.53
CA ASN A 167 -40.15 1.77 26.28
C ASN A 167 -39.73 3.10 26.91
N PRO A 168 -40.06 4.26 26.30
CA PRO A 168 -39.60 5.53 26.84
C PRO A 168 -40.15 5.72 28.25
N CYS A 169 -39.31 6.21 29.18
CA CYS A 169 -39.70 6.41 30.58
C CYS A 169 -40.85 7.42 30.74
N LEU A 170 -41.12 8.23 29.71
CA LEU A 170 -42.20 9.19 29.65
C LEU A 170 -42.96 9.05 28.32
N PRO A 171 -44.28 9.28 28.31
CA PRO A 171 -45.04 9.35 27.07
C PRO A 171 -44.48 10.43 26.14
N ILE A 172 -44.35 10.10 24.85
CA ILE A 172 -43.87 11.03 23.84
C ILE A 172 -44.94 12.11 23.63
N ASN A 173 -44.57 13.39 23.77
CA ASN A 173 -45.52 14.48 23.55
C ASN A 173 -45.77 14.74 22.05
N GLN A 174 -46.83 15.47 21.72
CA GLN A 174 -47.23 15.73 20.32
C GLN A 174 -46.12 16.39 19.48
N GLY A 175 -45.34 17.30 20.06
CA GLY A 175 -44.21 17.93 19.37
C GLY A 175 -43.06 16.99 19.07
N GLN A 176 -42.74 16.08 20.00
CA GLN A 176 -41.73 15.04 19.80
C GLN A 176 -42.18 13.99 18.78
N MET A 177 -43.47 13.65 18.76
CA MET A 177 -44.04 12.79 17.71
C MET A 177 -43.93 13.43 16.33
N ALA A 178 -44.24 14.73 16.20
CA ALA A 178 -44.05 15.48 14.95
C ALA A 178 -42.59 15.40 14.44
N ILE A 179 -41.62 15.55 15.33
CA ILE A 179 -40.18 15.44 15.00
C ILE A 179 -39.83 14.02 14.53
N LEU A 180 -40.34 12.98 15.21
CA LEU A 180 -40.12 11.60 14.80
C LEU A 180 -40.70 11.32 13.40
N LEU A 181 -41.92 11.79 13.12
CA LEU A 181 -42.55 11.67 11.80
C LEU A 181 -41.71 12.38 10.71
N ALA A 182 -41.28 13.61 10.97
CA ALA A 182 -40.44 14.40 10.06
C ALA A 182 -39.06 13.77 9.82
N SER A 183 -38.50 13.08 10.82
CA SER A 183 -37.25 12.33 10.70
C SER A 183 -37.37 11.03 9.89
N GLY A 184 -38.58 10.68 9.46
CA GLY A 184 -38.87 9.45 8.75
C GLY A 184 -38.95 8.23 9.66
N ALA A 185 -38.98 8.43 10.97
CA ALA A 185 -39.01 7.35 11.95
C ALA A 185 -40.26 6.47 11.76
N VAL A 186 -41.42 7.10 11.62
CA VAL A 186 -42.71 6.38 11.53
C VAL A 186 -42.98 5.88 10.10
N ASN A 187 -42.07 6.11 9.16
CA ASN A 187 -42.21 5.63 7.79
C ASN A 187 -41.71 4.20 7.69
N GLY A 188 -42.51 3.31 7.12
CA GLY A 188 -42.09 1.93 6.94
C GLY A 188 -43.19 1.00 6.50
N ALA A 189 -42.81 -0.26 6.33
CA ALA A 189 -43.73 -1.36 6.12
C ALA A 189 -44.05 -2.01 7.47
N ILE A 190 -45.34 -2.26 7.73
CA ILE A 190 -45.83 -2.87 8.97
C ILE A 190 -46.68 -4.08 8.60
N GLY A 191 -46.50 -5.19 9.33
CA GLY A 191 -47.26 -6.42 9.14
C GLY A 191 -46.74 -7.31 8.02
N GLU A 192 -47.43 -8.43 7.80
CA GLU A 192 -47.08 -9.47 6.84
C GLU A 192 -48.34 -9.96 6.11
N GLY A 193 -48.20 -10.43 4.86
CA GLY A 193 -49.30 -10.98 4.06
C GLY A 193 -50.44 -9.98 3.80
N ASP A 194 -51.68 -10.41 4.05
CA ASP A 194 -52.89 -9.59 3.87
C ASP A 194 -52.98 -8.42 4.86
N HIS A 195 -52.11 -8.40 5.88
CA HIS A 195 -51.96 -7.30 6.83
C HIS A 195 -50.71 -6.45 6.58
N TYR A 196 -50.11 -6.53 5.39
CA TYR A 196 -48.97 -5.70 5.01
C TYR A 196 -49.39 -4.28 4.64
N HIS A 197 -48.95 -3.29 5.41
CA HIS A 197 -49.32 -1.90 5.20
C HIS A 197 -48.08 -1.03 5.06
N LEU A 198 -48.06 -0.14 4.08
CA LEU A 198 -47.07 0.93 4.02
C LEU A 198 -47.60 2.14 4.78
N VAL A 199 -46.80 2.64 5.70
CA VAL A 199 -47.15 3.73 6.59
C VAL A 199 -46.25 4.92 6.30
N GLN A 200 -46.87 6.09 6.18
CA GLN A 200 -46.19 7.36 6.04
C GLN A 200 -46.72 8.34 7.09
N GLY A 201 -45.83 8.78 7.98
CA GLY A 201 -46.09 9.82 8.94
C GLY A 201 -46.13 11.21 8.32
N LEU A 202 -47.08 12.05 8.73
CA LEU A 202 -47.26 13.42 8.26
C LEU A 202 -47.54 14.33 9.45
N GLU A 203 -46.90 15.50 9.48
CA GLU A 203 -47.24 16.57 10.41
C GLU A 203 -48.33 17.47 9.79
N LEU A 204 -49.41 17.72 10.53
CA LEU A 204 -50.44 18.70 10.18
C LEU A 204 -50.28 19.93 11.06
N VAL A 205 -49.97 21.07 10.43
CA VAL A 205 -49.83 22.35 11.14
C VAL A 205 -51.05 23.20 10.85
N THR A 206 -51.84 23.47 11.88
CA THR A 206 -53.07 24.27 11.80
C THR A 206 -52.91 25.52 12.66
N LYS A 207 -53.31 26.69 12.15
CA LYS A 207 -53.33 27.93 12.94
C LYS A 207 -54.74 28.17 13.45
N VAL A 208 -54.94 28.07 14.76
CA VAL A 208 -56.22 28.37 15.40
C VAL A 208 -56.16 29.80 15.91
N ARG A 209 -57.18 30.59 15.57
CA ARG A 209 -57.37 31.94 16.10
C ARG A 209 -58.45 31.88 17.17
N GLU A 210 -58.09 32.23 18.39
CA GLU A 210 -59.02 32.41 19.49
C GLU A 210 -59.16 33.91 19.75
N GLU A 211 -60.40 34.39 19.79
CA GLU A 211 -60.71 35.74 20.20
C GLU A 211 -61.33 35.70 21.59
N GLU A 212 -60.60 36.18 22.59
CA GLU A 212 -61.13 36.40 23.93
C GLU A 212 -61.64 37.84 24.00
N GLN A 213 -62.94 38.01 24.22
CA GLN A 213 -63.52 39.32 24.55
C GLN A 213 -63.55 39.46 26.07
N ASN A 214 -62.77 40.41 26.59
CA ASN A 214 -62.88 40.83 27.98
C ASN A 214 -63.72 42.10 28.04
N GLU A 215 -64.83 42.05 28.78
CA GLU A 215 -65.64 43.22 29.10
C GLU A 215 -65.11 43.83 30.41
N HIS A 216 -64.74 45.11 30.35
CA HIS A 216 -64.35 45.86 31.54
C HIS A 216 -65.58 46.52 32.17
N GLU A 217 -65.59 46.71 33.48
CA GLU A 217 -66.71 47.27 34.27
C GLU A 217 -67.19 48.66 33.79
N ASN A 218 -66.37 49.35 32.99
CA ASN A 218 -66.65 50.69 32.44
C ASN A 218 -67.32 50.64 31.04
N GLY A 219 -67.74 49.47 30.56
CA GLY A 219 -68.42 49.28 29.27
C GLY A 219 -67.52 49.23 28.04
N GLY A 220 -66.19 49.34 28.21
CA GLY A 220 -65.22 49.15 27.14
C GLY A 220 -64.93 47.68 26.86
N LYS A 221 -64.97 47.27 25.58
CA LYS A 221 -64.60 45.91 25.14
C LYS A 221 -63.20 45.89 24.57
N THR A 222 -62.36 44.97 25.04
CA THR A 222 -61.05 44.70 24.42
C THR A 222 -61.05 43.28 23.87
N THR A 223 -60.89 43.16 22.55
CA THR A 223 -60.77 41.87 21.86
C THR A 223 -59.29 41.51 21.75
N ILE A 224 -58.87 40.47 22.46
CA ILE A 224 -57.52 39.92 22.36
C ILE A 224 -57.56 38.78 21.34
N SER A 225 -56.90 38.97 20.19
CA SER A 225 -56.70 37.88 19.22
C SER A 225 -55.44 37.08 19.55
N LYS A 226 -55.62 35.83 19.97
CA LYS A 226 -54.53 34.88 20.20
C LYS A 226 -54.44 33.93 19.01
N VAL A 227 -53.31 33.94 18.32
CA VAL A 227 -53.03 32.97 17.24
C VAL A 227 -52.17 31.86 17.82
N ARG A 228 -52.75 30.67 17.97
CA ARG A 228 -52.03 29.47 18.43
C ARG A 228 -51.74 28.56 17.24
N THR A 229 -50.50 28.08 17.16
CA THR A 229 -50.14 27.02 16.21
C THR A 229 -50.42 25.68 16.86
N GLN A 230 -51.36 24.93 16.30
CA GLN A 230 -51.67 23.55 16.68
C GLN A 230 -50.93 22.61 15.71
N ARG A 231 -50.31 21.57 16.25
CA ARG A 231 -49.58 20.56 15.48
C ARG A 231 -50.19 19.21 15.79
N ASP A 232 -50.84 18.63 14.80
CA ASP A 232 -51.47 17.32 14.89
C ASP A 232 -50.69 16.30 14.06
N VAL A 233 -50.75 15.05 14.49
CA VAL A 233 -50.09 13.92 13.82
C VAL A 233 -51.09 13.27 12.88
N SER A 234 -50.71 13.05 11.64
CA SER A 234 -51.49 12.26 10.69
C SER A 234 -50.67 11.13 10.11
N VAL A 235 -51.32 10.01 9.86
CA VAL A 235 -50.68 8.83 9.30
C VAL A 235 -51.41 8.42 8.03
N LYS A 236 -50.70 8.40 6.90
CA LYS A 236 -51.21 7.82 5.66
C LYS A 236 -50.85 6.34 5.62
N ILE A 237 -51.83 5.50 5.33
CA ILE A 237 -51.67 4.05 5.24
C ILE A 237 -52.05 3.61 3.84
N ILE A 238 -51.21 2.76 3.24
CA ILE A 238 -51.47 2.07 1.98
C ILE A 238 -51.60 0.58 2.29
N THR A 239 -52.77 0.02 2.00
CA THR A 239 -53.08 -1.41 2.20
C THR A 239 -52.56 -2.27 1.04
N PRO A 240 -52.49 -3.61 1.16
CA PRO A 240 -52.08 -4.49 0.06
C PRO A 240 -52.97 -4.36 -1.19
N SER A 241 -54.24 -3.99 -1.02
CA SER A 241 -55.19 -3.79 -2.13
C SER A 241 -55.01 -2.44 -2.84
N GLY A 242 -54.03 -1.62 -2.42
CA GLY A 242 -53.77 -0.30 -2.99
C GLY A 242 -54.66 0.82 -2.46
N LEU A 243 -55.55 0.54 -1.49
CA LEU A 243 -56.36 1.57 -0.85
C LEU A 243 -55.48 2.47 0.02
N VAL A 244 -55.55 3.78 -0.22
CA VAL A 244 -54.86 4.81 0.55
C VAL A 244 -55.84 5.46 1.53
N ARG A 245 -55.54 5.40 2.84
CA ARG A 245 -56.31 6.07 3.89
C ARG A 245 -55.45 7.05 4.66
N LYS A 246 -56.05 8.15 5.11
CA LYS A 246 -55.41 9.12 6.00
C LYS A 246 -56.10 9.05 7.36
N LEU A 247 -55.34 8.72 8.40
CA LEU A 247 -55.75 8.80 9.79
C LEU A 247 -55.31 10.14 10.35
N VAL A 248 -56.21 10.83 11.05
CA VAL A 248 -55.99 12.10 11.76
C VAL A 248 -56.43 11.89 13.19
#